data_AF-A0A2S9DN63-F1
#
_entry.id   AF-A0A2S9DN63-F1
#
_cell.length_a   1.000
_cell.length_b   1.000
_cell.length_c   1.000
_cell.angle_alpha   90.00
_cell.angle_beta   90.00
_cell.angle_gamma   90.00
#
_symmetry.space_group_name_H-M   'P 1'
#
loop_
_entity.id
_entity.type
_entity.pdbx_description
1 polymer ?
#
loop_
_entity_poly.entity_id
_entity_poly.type
_entity_poly.pdbx_seq_one_letter_code
_entity_poly.pdbx_strand_id
1 'polypeptide(L)' 'MPNASPIEQACQEARDRLARLGISAKDWAEKNEFNPSTVYAVLNGQKKCLRGEAHRAAVLLGIKDGVITN' A
#
# COMPACT_ATOMS: atom_id res chain seq x y z
N MET A 1 -8.61 -24.00 3.91
CA MET A 1 -7.59 -23.35 3.04
C MET A 1 -7.87 -21.86 3.14
N PRO A 2 -6.90 -21.02 3.52
CA PRO A 2 -7.19 -19.74 4.16
C PRO A 2 -7.91 -18.83 3.17
N ASN A 3 -9.13 -18.45 3.53
CA ASN A 3 -9.84 -17.33 2.92
C ASN A 3 -9.12 -16.06 3.40
N ALA A 4 -7.92 -15.82 2.90
CA ALA A 4 -7.26 -14.54 3.10
C ALA A 4 -8.18 -13.51 2.44
N SER A 5 -8.69 -12.58 3.26
CA SER A 5 -9.57 -11.53 2.76
C SER A 5 -8.90 -10.83 1.57
N PRO A 6 -9.62 -10.40 0.53
CA PRO A 6 -9.03 -9.84 -0.69
C PRO A 6 -8.01 -8.71 -0.43
N ILE A 7 -8.15 -8.01 0.70
CA ILE A 7 -7.26 -6.94 1.15
C ILE A 7 -5.88 -7.47 1.61
N GLU A 8 -5.83 -8.66 2.21
CA GLU A 8 -4.61 -9.28 2.72
C GLU A 8 -3.73 -9.79 1.57
N GLN A 9 -4.33 -10.39 0.54
CA GLN A 9 -3.64 -10.75 -0.69
C GLN A 9 -3.08 -9.50 -1.40
N ALA A 10 -3.88 -8.44 -1.51
CA ALA A 10 -3.45 -7.21 -2.16
C ALA A 10 -2.29 -6.52 -1.40
N CYS A 11 -2.30 -6.56 -0.07
CA CYS A 11 -1.17 -6.10 0.76
C CYS A 11 0.08 -6.94 0.53
N GLN A 12 -0.08 -8.26 0.40
CA GLN A 12 1.04 -9.16 0.16
C GLN A 12 1.64 -8.95 -1.24
N GLU A 13 0.80 -8.75 -2.27
CA GLU A 13 1.23 -8.40 -3.63
C GLU A 13 1.94 -7.06 -3.67
N ALA A 14 1.46 -6.06 -2.95
CA ALA A 14 2.15 -4.78 -2.84
C ALA A 14 3.55 -4.94 -2.23
N ARG A 15 3.70 -5.74 -1.15
CA ARG A 15 5.02 -6.07 -0.58
C ARG A 15 5.91 -6.81 -1.57
N ASP A 16 5.36 -7.79 -2.28
CA ASP A 16 6.10 -8.57 -3.28
C ASP A 16 6.58 -7.67 -4.42
N ARG A 17 5.74 -6.74 -4.89
CA ARG A 17 6.11 -5.75 -5.90
C ARG A 17 7.26 -4.85 -5.44
N LEU A 18 7.19 -4.36 -4.21
CA LEU A 18 8.28 -3.58 -3.61
C LEU A 18 9.58 -4.40 -3.54
N ALA A 19 9.49 -5.67 -3.10
CA ALA A 19 10.62 -6.59 -3.06
C ALA A 19 11.21 -6.88 -4.46
N ARG A 20 10.37 -7.08 -5.48
CA ARG A 20 10.80 -7.25 -6.89
C ARG A 20 11.53 -6.03 -7.45
N LEU A 21 11.12 -4.84 -7.02
CA LEU A 21 11.78 -3.57 -7.36
C LEU A 21 13.08 -3.35 -6.57
N GLY A 22 13.38 -4.19 -5.57
CA GLY A 22 14.53 -4.05 -4.70
C GLY A 22 14.44 -2.86 -3.73
N ILE A 23 13.23 -2.32 -3.52
CA ILE A 23 12.98 -1.17 -2.64
C ILE A 23 12.17 -1.59 -1.43
N SER A 24 12.54 -1.06 -0.25
CA SER A 24 11.76 -1.29 0.96
C SER A 24 10.52 -0.40 1.00
N ALA A 25 9.50 -0.78 1.76
CA ALA A 25 8.31 0.06 1.98
C ALA A 25 8.68 1.47 2.48
N LYS A 26 9.75 1.59 3.28
CA LYS A 26 10.30 2.88 3.71
C LYS A 26 10.89 3.68 2.54
N ASP A 27 11.77 3.07 1.74
CA ASP A 27 12.39 3.73 0.57
C ASP A 27 11.33 4.17 -0.44
N TRP A 28 10.33 3.32 -0.67
CA TRP A 28 9.20 3.66 -1.52
C TRP A 28 8.38 4.81 -0.93
N ALA A 29 8.16 4.84 0.38
CA ALA A 29 7.49 5.96 1.03
C ALA A 29 8.27 7.26 0.82
N GLU A 30 9.59 7.25 1.08
CA GLU A 30 10.45 8.42 0.90
C GLU A 30 10.48 8.91 -0.56
N LYS A 31 10.55 7.99 -1.53
CA LYS A 31 10.52 8.32 -2.97
C LYS A 31 9.19 8.89 -3.46
N ASN A 32 8.09 8.54 -2.80
CA ASN A 32 6.75 9.03 -3.13
C ASN A 32 6.29 10.12 -2.15
N GLU A 33 7.19 10.64 -1.33
CA GLU A 33 6.93 11.70 -0.33
C GLU A 33 5.81 11.33 0.68
N PHE A 34 5.67 10.04 1.00
CA PHE A 34 4.74 9.53 1.99
C PHE A 34 5.44 9.21 3.31
N ASN A 35 4.70 9.31 4.42
CA ASN A 35 5.20 8.78 5.68
C ASN A 35 5.32 7.24 5.65
N PRO A 36 6.48 6.67 6.02
CA PRO A 36 6.67 5.21 6.04
C PRO A 36 5.66 4.53 6.98
N SER A 37 5.33 5.14 8.12
CA SER A 37 4.29 4.64 9.03
C SER A 37 2.92 4.51 8.34
N THR A 38 2.58 5.44 7.44
CA THR A 38 1.35 5.39 6.65
C THR A 38 1.39 4.22 5.67
N VAL A 39 2.51 4.03 4.97
CA VAL A 39 2.69 2.91 4.04
C VAL A 39 2.61 1.56 4.76
N TYR A 40 3.25 1.40 5.91
CA TYR A 40 3.11 0.20 6.73
C TYR A 40 1.68 -0.03 7.21
N ALA A 41 0.96 1.02 7.61
CA ALA A 41 -0.45 0.91 8.01
C ALA A 41 -1.36 0.49 6.85
N VAL A 42 -1.07 0.96 5.62
CA VAL A 42 -1.75 0.56 4.38
C VAL A 42 -1.44 -0.91 4.06
N LEU A 43 -0.17 -1.29 4.11
CA LEU A 43 0.30 -2.67 3.85
C LEU A 43 -0.12 -3.68 4.92
N ASN A 44 -0.56 -3.25 6.10
CA ASN A 44 -1.16 -4.14 7.12
C ASN A 44 -2.69 -4.12 7.08
N GLY A 45 -3.31 -3.36 6.17
CA GLY A 45 -4.78 -3.22 6.12
C GLY A 45 -5.39 -2.60 7.40
N GLN A 46 -4.59 -1.95 8.26
CA GLN A 46 -5.06 -1.44 9.55
C GLN A 46 -5.98 -0.22 9.43
N LYS A 47 -5.90 0.52 8.32
CA LYS A 47 -6.76 1.67 8.04
C LYS A 47 -7.51 1.46 6.73
N LYS A 48 -8.78 1.88 6.70
CA LYS A 48 -9.62 1.88 5.48
C LYS A 48 -9.08 2.76 4.34
N CYS A 49 -7.94 3.45 4.53
CA CYS A 49 -7.25 4.28 3.53
C CYS A 49 -8.22 5.20 2.77
N LEU A 50 -9.11 5.85 3.53
CA LEU A 50 -10.29 6.51 2.97
C LEU A 50 -9.95 7.84 2.30
N ARG A 51 -8.93 8.55 2.78
CA ARG A 51 -8.58 9.92 2.35
C ARG A 51 -7.08 10.19 2.56
N GLY A 52 -6.55 11.19 1.86
CA GLY A 52 -5.19 11.71 2.04
C GLY A 52 -4.10 10.77 1.49
N GLU A 53 -2.91 10.84 2.09
CA GLU A 53 -1.73 10.06 1.70
C GLU A 53 -1.98 8.55 1.75
N ALA A 54 -2.72 8.06 2.75
CA ALA A 54 -3.06 6.65 2.85
C ALA A 54 -3.88 6.16 1.66
N HIS A 55 -4.79 6.99 1.14
CA HIS A 55 -5.57 6.66 -0.06
C HIS A 55 -4.67 6.59 -1.30
N ARG A 56 -3.83 7.62 -1.51
CA ARG A 56 -2.90 7.65 -2.63
C ARG A 56 -1.93 6.48 -2.61
N ALA A 57 -1.39 6.15 -1.44
CA ALA A 57 -0.50 5.01 -1.26
C ALA A 57 -1.20 3.69 -1.57
N ALA A 58 -2.43 3.48 -1.08
CA ALA A 58 -3.20 2.27 -1.35
C ALA A 58 -3.51 2.08 -2.85
N VAL A 59 -3.80 3.17 -3.57
CA VAL A 59 -4.03 3.14 -5.02
C VAL A 59 -2.72 2.88 -5.78
N LEU A 60 -1.65 3.60 -5.46
CA LEU A 60 -0.34 3.42 -6.12
C LEU A 60 0.24 2.01 -5.93
N LEU A 61 0.03 1.43 -4.75
CA LEU A 61 0.45 0.07 -4.43
C LEU A 61 -0.43 -1.00 -5.09
N GLY A 62 -1.57 -0.63 -5.68
CA GLY A 62 -2.53 -1.56 -6.29
C GLY A 62 -3.36 -2.35 -5.27
N ILE A 63 -3.40 -1.89 -4.01
CA ILE A 63 -4.12 -2.56 -2.93
C ILE A 63 -5.63 -2.33 -3.04
N LYS A 64 -6.01 -1.17 -3.60
CA LYS A 64 -7.40 -0.79 -3.81
C LYS A 64 -7.57 -0.05 -5.12
N ASP A 65 -8.65 -0.37 -5.82
CA ASP A 65 -9.15 0.41 -6.95
C ASP A 65 -9.69 1.76 -6.46
N GLY A 66 -9.02 2.84 -6.86
CA GLY A 66 -9.35 4.20 -6.45
C GLY A 66 -8.76 5.20 -7.41
N VAL A 67 -9.43 6.33 -7.59
CA VAL A 67 -9.02 7.38 -8.52
C VAL A 67 -8.26 8.45 -7.74
N ILE A 68 -6.99 8.66 -8.10
CA ILE A 68 -6.23 9.83 -7.63
C ILE A 68 -6.54 10.96 -8.61
N THR A 69 -7.54 11.78 -8.29
CA THR A 69 -7.82 12.99 -9.08
C THR A 69 -6.82 14.07 -8.70
N ASN A 70 -6.11 14.61 -9.70
CA ASN A 70 -5.09 15.65 -9.57
C ASN A 70 -5.69 17.04 -9.38
#